data_AF-A0AAV8YMH3-F1
#
_entry.id   AF-A0AAV8YMH3-F1
#
_cell.length_a   1.000
_cell.length_b   1.000
_cell.length_c   1.000
_cell.angle_alpha   90.00
_cell.angle_beta   90.00
_cell.angle_gamma   90.00
#
_symmetry.space_group_name_H-M   'P 1'
#
loop_
_entity.id
_entity.type
_entity.pdbx_description
1 polymer ?
#
loop_
_entity_poly.entity_id
_entity_poly.type
_entity_poly.pdbx_seq_one_letter_code
_entity_poly.pdbx_strand_id
1 'polypeptide(L)'
;MSKSEGNFMTLWEAIEKFSADGMRLSLADAGDSLEDANFVEAVADAGILRLYTFIEWAKEILAIKHTLRVGATNEFNDKVFQSEMNLKIKETDENYKKMLFKEGLRTGFFEMQAIRDKYRELSLDGMHGELIVRFIEIQALMISPICPHVAEHIWKLLGNDYSILKATWPVVGPIDQVLIKASEYLMETAHSFRVHLKAYLQGVKTKSNPNPPPPPKPNVVSIWVAKTFPQWQKDRFTPGQ
;
A
#
# COMPACT_ATOMS: atom_id res chain seq x y z
N MET A 1 10.63 25.71 14.37
CA MET A 1 10.34 25.55 15.81
C MET A 1 10.95 26.71 16.59
N SER A 2 10.16 27.42 17.40
CA SER A 2 10.60 28.57 18.22
C SER A 2 10.11 28.44 19.66
N LYS A 3 11.04 28.51 20.62
CA LYS A 3 10.71 28.45 22.06
C LYS A 3 9.87 29.65 22.51
N SER A 4 10.14 30.84 21.96
CA SER A 4 9.46 32.07 22.36
C SER A 4 8.00 32.14 21.86
N GLU A 5 7.67 31.38 20.81
CA GLU A 5 6.32 31.32 20.23
C GLU A 5 5.50 30.12 20.75
N GLY A 6 6.06 29.35 21.69
CA GLY A 6 5.42 28.14 22.22
C GLY A 6 5.40 26.94 21.26
N ASN A 7 6.01 27.06 20.08
CA ASN A 7 6.11 26.00 19.07
C ASN A 7 7.47 25.29 19.15
N PHE A 8 7.67 24.55 20.24
CA PHE A 8 8.89 23.80 20.53
C PHE A 8 8.59 22.50 21.27
N MET A 9 9.27 21.42 20.89
CA MET A 9 9.16 20.12 21.54
C MET A 9 10.57 19.54 21.69
N THR A 10 10.93 19.13 22.90
CA THR A 10 12.18 18.41 23.15
C THR A 10 12.08 16.97 22.66
N LEU A 11 13.23 16.31 22.46
CA LEU A 11 13.28 14.89 22.10
C LEU A 11 12.54 14.02 23.13
N TRP A 12 12.71 14.31 24.43
CA TRP A 12 12.08 13.53 25.49
C TRP A 12 10.55 13.67 25.46
N GLU A 13 10.04 14.89 25.35
CA GLU A 13 8.60 15.16 25.21
C GLU A 13 8.03 14.49 23.96
N ALA A 14 8.77 14.52 22.84
CA ALA A 14 8.34 13.88 21.59
C ALA A 14 8.26 12.34 21.73
N ILE A 15 9.23 11.71 22.40
CA ILE A 15 9.23 10.27 22.65
C ILE A 15 8.10 9.88 23.61
N GLU A 16 7.89 10.64 24.69
CA GLU A 16 6.78 10.38 25.62
C GLU A 16 5.41 10.53 24.94
N LYS A 17 5.28 11.51 24.05
CA LYS A 17 4.02 11.79 23.35
C LYS A 17 3.73 10.80 22.23
N PHE A 18 4.73 10.45 21.42
CA PHE A 18 4.53 9.71 20.17
C PHE A 18 5.18 8.33 20.13
N SER A 19 5.85 7.89 21.20
CA SER A 19 6.81 6.79 21.20
C SER A 19 8.03 7.04 20.30
N ALA A 20 9.11 6.28 20.53
CA ALA A 20 10.31 6.39 19.70
C ALA A 20 10.04 6.06 18.22
N ASP A 21 9.27 5.01 17.93
CA ASP A 21 9.00 4.58 16.56
C ASP A 21 7.96 5.47 15.86
N GLY A 22 6.94 5.96 16.59
CA GLY A 22 5.97 6.92 16.02
C GLY A 22 6.62 8.26 15.67
N MET A 23 7.51 8.77 16.53
CA MET A 23 8.32 9.95 16.22
C MET A 23 9.22 9.72 15.00
N ARG A 24 9.99 8.61 14.96
CA ARG A 24 10.88 8.30 13.83
C ARG A 24 10.15 8.13 12.52
N LEU A 25 8.96 7.52 12.54
CA LEU A 25 8.09 7.40 11.37
C LEU A 25 7.70 8.78 10.82
N SER A 26 7.25 9.68 11.71
CA SER A 26 6.88 11.04 11.29
C SER A 26 8.08 11.87 10.84
N LEU A 27 9.26 11.65 11.41
CA LEU A 27 10.49 12.30 10.96
C LEU A 27 10.92 11.83 9.57
N ALA A 28 10.77 10.54 9.27
CA ALA A 28 11.03 10.02 7.93
C ALA A 28 10.07 10.63 6.89
N ASP A 29 8.82 10.93 7.25
CA ASP A 29 7.86 11.60 6.35
C ASP A 29 8.04 13.13 6.24
N ALA A 30 8.84 13.74 7.12
CA ALA A 30 8.93 15.20 7.26
C ALA A 30 9.49 15.90 6.01
N GLY A 31 10.34 15.22 5.23
CA GLY A 31 10.85 15.73 3.95
C GLY A 31 12.19 15.12 3.55
N ASP A 32 12.38 14.92 2.24
CA ASP A 32 13.62 14.43 1.63
C ASP A 32 14.33 15.51 0.77
N SER A 33 13.73 16.69 0.63
CA SER A 33 14.28 17.78 -0.19
C SER A 33 15.23 18.67 0.61
N LEU A 34 15.82 19.66 -0.07
CA LEU A 34 16.62 20.71 0.56
C LEU A 34 15.76 21.80 1.22
N GLU A 35 14.44 21.74 1.07
CA GLU A 35 13.50 22.65 1.72
C GLU A 35 13.33 22.29 3.19
N ASP A 36 12.82 23.23 3.99
CA ASP A 36 12.58 23.00 5.41
C ASP A 36 11.62 21.82 5.63
N ALA A 37 12.13 20.78 6.30
CA ALA A 37 11.34 19.62 6.68
C ALA A 37 10.24 20.01 7.69
N ASN A 38 9.07 19.40 7.55
CA ASN A 38 7.91 19.74 8.36
C ASN A 38 7.45 18.55 9.22
N PHE A 39 7.65 18.67 10.53
CA PHE A 39 7.10 17.71 11.49
C PHE A 39 5.67 18.09 11.85
N VAL A 40 4.72 17.20 11.54
CA VAL A 40 3.29 17.43 11.77
C VAL A 40 2.77 16.42 12.78
N GLU A 41 2.35 16.87 13.96
CA GLU A 41 1.89 15.99 15.05
C GLU A 41 0.74 15.05 14.63
N ALA A 42 -0.20 15.54 13.82
CA ALA A 42 -1.29 14.71 13.29
C ALA A 42 -0.79 13.54 12.41
N VAL A 43 0.35 13.70 11.73
CA VAL A 43 0.99 12.61 10.98
C VAL A 43 1.63 11.60 11.94
N ALA A 44 2.23 12.06 13.03
CA ALA A 44 2.76 11.18 14.08
C ALA A 44 1.66 10.35 14.74
N ASP A 45 0.52 10.96 15.11
CA ASP A 45 -0.64 10.24 15.68
C ASP A 45 -1.19 9.17 14.71
N ALA A 46 -1.38 9.54 13.45
CA ALA A 46 -1.80 8.59 12.41
C ALA A 46 -0.77 7.47 12.21
N GLY A 47 0.51 7.80 12.33
CA GLY A 47 1.63 6.86 12.27
C GLY A 47 1.58 5.81 13.37
N ILE A 48 1.37 6.23 14.63
CA ILE A 48 1.23 5.33 15.78
C ILE A 48 0.07 4.36 15.58
N LEU A 49 -1.09 4.87 15.14
CA LEU A 49 -2.25 4.03 14.88
C LEU A 49 -1.96 2.99 13.79
N ARG A 50 -1.22 3.37 12.74
CA ARG A 50 -0.83 2.45 11.66
C ARG A 50 0.17 1.39 12.12
N LEU A 51 1.13 1.74 12.97
CA LEU A 51 2.06 0.78 13.55
C LEU A 51 1.33 -0.21 14.47
N TYR A 52 0.41 0.28 15.31
CA TYR A 52 -0.40 -0.56 16.18
C TYR A 52 -1.28 -1.53 15.38
N THR A 53 -2.02 -1.03 14.39
CA THR A 53 -2.85 -1.86 13.50
C THR A 53 -2.03 -2.85 12.69
N PHE A 54 -0.79 -2.53 12.31
CA PHE A 54 0.11 -3.48 11.67
C PHE A 54 0.51 -4.63 12.62
N ILE A 55 0.87 -4.31 13.87
CA ILE A 55 1.20 -5.33 14.89
C ILE A 55 0.01 -6.25 15.15
N GLU A 56 -1.17 -5.69 15.42
CA GLU A 56 -2.37 -6.49 15.70
C GLU A 56 -2.78 -7.34 14.50
N TRP A 57 -2.74 -6.77 13.30
CA TRP A 57 -3.01 -7.53 12.09
C TRP A 57 -2.02 -8.69 11.88
N ALA A 58 -0.72 -8.48 12.16
CA ALA A 58 0.28 -9.55 12.08
C ALA A 58 -0.04 -10.68 13.08
N LYS A 59 -0.42 -10.35 14.31
CA LYS A 59 -0.84 -11.34 15.33
C LYS A 59 -2.07 -12.12 14.88
N GLU A 60 -3.09 -11.43 14.38
CA GLU A 60 -4.32 -12.05 13.88
C GLU A 60 -4.03 -13.05 12.76
N ILE A 61 -3.25 -12.64 11.74
CA ILE A 61 -2.88 -13.51 10.63
C ILE A 61 -2.09 -14.73 11.10
N LEU A 62 -1.16 -14.56 12.03
CA LEU A 62 -0.38 -15.68 12.56
C LEU A 62 -1.26 -16.65 13.37
N ALA A 63 -2.25 -16.15 14.11
CA ALA A 63 -3.20 -16.99 14.83
C ALA A 63 -4.10 -17.82 13.88
N ILE A 64 -4.54 -17.24 12.78
CA ILE A 64 -5.40 -17.90 11.78
C ILE A 64 -4.61 -18.58 10.65
N LYS A 65 -3.28 -18.66 10.73
CA LYS A 65 -2.44 -19.19 9.63
C LYS A 65 -2.91 -20.54 9.11
N HIS A 66 -3.43 -21.39 9.99
CA HIS A 66 -3.94 -22.73 9.67
C HIS A 66 -5.24 -22.73 8.86
N THR A 67 -5.99 -21.62 8.83
CA THR A 67 -7.23 -21.47 8.04
C THR A 67 -6.96 -20.84 6.67
N LEU A 68 -5.74 -20.38 6.42
CA LEU A 68 -5.37 -19.76 5.16
C LEU A 68 -5.15 -20.82 4.08
N ARG A 69 -5.27 -20.41 2.83
CA ARG A 69 -5.07 -21.31 1.69
C ARG A 69 -3.62 -21.80 1.68
N VAL A 70 -3.47 -23.10 1.43
CA VAL A 70 -2.18 -23.80 1.30
C VAL A 70 -2.08 -24.43 -0.08
N GLY A 71 -0.84 -24.66 -0.55
CA GLY A 71 -0.59 -25.32 -1.83
C GLY A 71 0.16 -24.40 -2.80
N ALA A 72 -0.13 -24.53 -4.09
CA ALA A 72 0.57 -23.77 -5.11
C ALA A 72 -0.03 -22.36 -5.28
N THR A 73 0.84 -21.35 -5.36
CA THR A 73 0.50 -19.94 -5.63
C THR A 73 0.24 -19.70 -7.13
N ASN A 74 -0.73 -20.42 -7.69
CA ASN A 74 -0.97 -20.45 -9.13
C ASN A 74 -2.03 -19.45 -9.61
N GLU A 75 -2.78 -18.85 -8.69
CA GLU A 75 -3.82 -17.88 -9.00
C GLU A 75 -3.23 -16.58 -9.55
N PHE A 76 -4.01 -15.89 -10.38
CA PHE A 76 -3.62 -14.60 -10.96
C PHE A 76 -3.25 -13.58 -9.87
N ASN A 77 -4.09 -13.47 -8.82
CA ASN A 77 -3.88 -12.51 -7.74
C ASN A 77 -2.63 -12.83 -6.89
N ASP A 78 -2.32 -14.11 -6.69
CA ASP A 78 -1.09 -14.53 -5.99
C ASP A 78 0.16 -14.07 -6.73
N LYS A 79 0.19 -14.28 -8.06
CA LYS A 79 1.31 -13.89 -8.93
C LYS A 79 1.47 -12.38 -9.04
N VAL A 80 0.35 -11.65 -9.11
CA VAL A 80 0.34 -10.19 -9.06
C VAL A 80 0.93 -9.73 -7.73
N PHE A 81 0.39 -10.20 -6.60
CA PHE A 81 0.84 -9.77 -5.28
C PHE A 81 2.33 -10.07 -5.04
N GLN A 82 2.80 -11.25 -5.46
CA GLN A 82 4.22 -11.59 -5.42
C GLN A 82 5.09 -10.65 -6.26
N SER A 83 4.66 -10.33 -7.49
CA SER A 83 5.38 -9.40 -8.38
C SER A 83 5.40 -7.99 -7.81
N GLU A 84 4.29 -7.53 -7.22
CA GLU A 84 4.19 -6.22 -6.57
C GLU A 84 5.06 -6.11 -5.33
N MET A 85 5.10 -7.13 -4.46
CA MET A 85 6.03 -7.17 -3.34
C MET A 85 7.48 -7.07 -3.80
N ASN A 86 7.87 -7.83 -4.83
CA ASN A 86 9.23 -7.79 -5.37
C ASN A 86 9.55 -6.40 -5.97
N LEU A 87 8.59 -5.76 -6.64
CA LEU A 87 8.74 -4.40 -7.15
C LEU A 87 8.96 -3.40 -6.02
N LYS A 88 8.15 -3.46 -4.95
CA LYS A 88 8.30 -2.57 -3.79
C LYS A 88 9.61 -2.78 -3.04
N ILE A 89 10.08 -4.01 -2.90
CA ILE A 89 11.43 -4.29 -2.35
C ILE A 89 12.49 -3.54 -3.16
N LYS A 90 12.43 -3.64 -4.49
CA LYS A 90 13.39 -2.97 -5.38
C LYS A 90 13.31 -1.45 -5.26
N GLU A 91 12.11 -0.88 -5.35
CA GLU A 91 11.90 0.58 -5.28
C GLU A 91 12.36 1.15 -3.93
N THR A 92 12.04 0.49 -2.82
CA THR A 92 12.48 0.94 -1.50
C THR A 92 13.98 0.82 -1.31
N ASP A 93 14.63 -0.24 -1.81
CA ASP A 93 16.08 -0.36 -1.79
C ASP A 93 16.75 0.79 -2.57
N GLU A 94 16.23 1.12 -3.75
CA GLU A 94 16.70 2.26 -4.55
C GLU A 94 16.50 3.61 -3.83
N ASN A 95 15.39 3.77 -3.11
CA ASN A 95 15.12 4.99 -2.32
C ASN A 95 16.07 5.11 -1.14
N TYR A 96 16.29 4.03 -0.38
CA TYR A 96 17.24 4.04 0.75
C TYR A 96 18.69 4.26 0.29
N LYS A 97 19.10 3.71 -0.86
CA LYS A 97 20.42 4.00 -1.46
C LYS A 97 20.62 5.48 -1.80
N LYS A 98 19.54 6.19 -2.12
CA LYS A 98 19.54 7.63 -2.39
C LYS A 98 19.28 8.49 -1.15
N MET A 99 19.12 7.87 0.03
CA MET A 99 18.74 8.53 1.28
C MET A 99 17.40 9.29 1.19
N LEU A 100 16.48 8.82 0.35
CA LEU A 100 15.11 9.34 0.25
C LEU A 100 14.22 8.57 1.23
N PHE A 101 14.20 8.99 2.49
CA PHE A 101 13.52 8.28 3.58
C PHE A 101 12.00 8.41 3.52
N LYS A 102 11.47 9.55 3.08
CA LYS A 102 10.04 9.74 2.82
C LYS A 102 9.57 8.83 1.69
N GLU A 103 10.32 8.77 0.60
CA GLU A 103 10.01 7.88 -0.53
C GLU A 103 10.19 6.40 -0.16
N GLY A 104 11.22 6.10 0.62
CA GLY A 104 11.45 4.78 1.22
C GLY A 104 10.28 4.35 2.11
N LEU A 105 9.75 5.25 2.94
CA LEU A 105 8.58 5.00 3.76
C LEU A 105 7.30 4.84 2.92
N ARG A 106 7.13 5.65 1.88
CA ARG A 106 6.00 5.55 0.94
C ARG A 106 5.94 4.18 0.29
N THR A 107 7.02 3.80 -0.39
CA THR A 107 7.12 2.53 -1.12
C THR A 107 7.16 1.34 -0.17
N GLY A 108 7.92 1.45 0.91
CA GLY A 108 8.27 0.34 1.78
C GLY A 108 7.30 0.08 2.92
N PHE A 109 6.32 0.96 3.19
CA PHE A 109 5.30 0.77 4.22
C PHE A 109 3.90 1.07 3.70
N PHE A 110 3.64 2.29 3.22
CA PHE A 110 2.28 2.69 2.84
C PHE A 110 1.78 1.96 1.59
N GLU A 111 2.57 1.93 0.52
CA GLU A 111 2.21 1.23 -0.72
C GLU A 111 2.27 -0.29 -0.55
N MET A 112 3.21 -0.80 0.27
CA MET A 112 3.22 -2.22 0.68
C MET A 112 1.91 -2.63 1.37
N GLN A 113 1.40 -1.82 2.31
CA GLN A 113 0.07 -2.06 2.89
C GLN A 113 -1.06 -1.99 1.86
N ALA A 114 -0.97 -1.07 0.89
CA ALA A 114 -1.97 -0.94 -0.16
C ALA A 114 -2.04 -2.17 -1.08
N ILE A 115 -0.89 -2.75 -1.47
CA ILE A 115 -0.88 -3.98 -2.29
C ILE A 115 -1.42 -5.18 -1.50
N ARG A 116 -1.18 -5.24 -0.19
CA ARG A 116 -1.77 -6.26 0.70
C ARG A 116 -3.29 -6.10 0.78
N ASP A 117 -3.77 -4.89 1.00
CA ASP A 117 -5.22 -4.64 1.10
C ASP A 117 -5.94 -4.98 -0.20
N LYS A 118 -5.33 -4.62 -1.34
CA LYS A 118 -5.81 -5.03 -2.66
C LYS A 118 -5.83 -6.56 -2.81
N TYR A 119 -4.76 -7.25 -2.44
CA TYR A 119 -4.70 -8.71 -2.51
C TYR A 119 -5.79 -9.37 -1.66
N ARG A 120 -6.03 -8.85 -0.44
CA ARG A 120 -7.12 -9.30 0.44
C ARG A 120 -8.49 -9.12 -0.20
N GLU A 121 -8.74 -7.98 -0.84
CA GLU A 121 -10.03 -7.69 -1.49
C GLU A 121 -10.28 -8.55 -2.75
N LEU A 122 -9.23 -8.85 -3.51
CA LEU A 122 -9.33 -9.63 -4.76
C LEU A 122 -9.31 -11.14 -4.55
N SER A 123 -8.81 -11.62 -3.40
CA SER A 123 -8.71 -13.05 -3.07
C SER A 123 -10.01 -13.56 -2.43
N LEU A 124 -11.04 -13.74 -3.26
CA LEU A 124 -12.37 -14.20 -2.82
C LEU A 124 -12.34 -15.57 -2.12
N ASP A 125 -11.47 -16.47 -2.58
CA ASP A 125 -11.29 -17.82 -2.02
C ASP A 125 -10.29 -17.85 -0.84
N GLY A 126 -9.90 -16.68 -0.34
CA GLY A 126 -8.95 -16.51 0.76
C GLY A 126 -7.51 -16.31 0.30
N MET A 127 -6.73 -15.65 1.17
CA MET A 127 -5.32 -15.36 0.95
C MET A 127 -4.44 -16.60 1.14
N HIS A 128 -3.35 -16.68 0.38
CA HIS A 128 -2.35 -17.74 0.54
C HIS A 128 -1.49 -17.52 1.78
N GLY A 129 -1.41 -18.53 2.66
CA GLY A 129 -0.76 -18.44 3.96
C GLY A 129 0.73 -18.11 3.90
N GLU A 130 1.47 -18.72 2.98
CA GLU A 130 2.90 -18.46 2.84
C GLU A 130 3.19 -17.07 2.25
N LEU A 131 2.34 -16.58 1.34
CA LEU A 131 2.53 -15.26 0.74
C LEU A 131 2.29 -14.17 1.77
N ILE A 132 1.25 -14.32 2.61
CA ILE A 132 0.94 -13.29 3.60
C ILE A 132 1.95 -13.28 4.75
N VAL A 133 2.50 -14.44 5.16
CA VAL A 133 3.58 -14.50 6.15
C VAL A 133 4.86 -13.89 5.57
N ARG A 134 5.19 -14.20 4.31
CA ARG A 134 6.31 -13.56 3.59
C ARG A 134 6.13 -12.06 3.49
N PHE A 135 4.91 -11.56 3.25
CA PHE A 135 4.61 -10.14 3.28
C PHE A 135 4.94 -9.52 4.65
N ILE A 136 4.51 -10.13 5.75
CA ILE A 136 4.79 -9.64 7.12
C ILE A 136 6.30 -9.55 7.36
N GLU A 137 7.04 -10.60 6.96
CA GLU A 137 8.50 -10.65 7.09
C GLU A 137 9.20 -9.53 6.30
N ILE A 138 8.87 -9.40 5.01
CA ILE A 138 9.43 -8.36 4.13
C ILE A 138 9.10 -6.97 4.69
N GLN A 139 7.84 -6.75 5.08
CA GLN A 139 7.39 -5.46 5.60
C GLN A 139 8.13 -5.08 6.89
N ALA A 140 8.39 -6.04 7.78
CA ALA A 140 9.19 -5.83 8.98
C ALA A 140 10.65 -5.48 8.65
N LEU A 141 11.26 -6.16 7.68
CA LEU A 141 12.63 -5.84 7.22
C LEU A 141 12.71 -4.43 6.63
N MET A 142 11.77 -4.05 5.77
CA MET A 142 11.78 -2.76 5.07
C MET A 142 11.54 -1.57 6.00
N ILE A 143 10.75 -1.73 7.07
CA ILE A 143 10.51 -0.68 8.06
C ILE A 143 11.57 -0.63 9.17
N SER A 144 12.39 -1.68 9.32
CA SER A 144 13.40 -1.78 10.39
C SER A 144 14.37 -0.58 10.51
N PRO A 145 14.80 0.10 9.41
CA PRO A 145 15.65 1.28 9.54
C PRO A 145 14.94 2.47 10.19
N ILE A 146 13.61 2.56 10.02
CA ILE A 146 12.78 3.67 10.51
C ILE A 146 12.17 3.35 11.87
N CYS A 147 11.52 2.19 12.02
CA CYS A 147 10.85 1.74 13.24
C CYS A 147 11.43 0.40 13.74
N PRO A 148 12.65 0.39 14.29
CA PRO A 148 13.34 -0.84 14.66
C PRO A 148 12.67 -1.61 15.80
N HIS A 149 11.98 -0.94 16.72
CA HIS A 149 11.37 -1.62 17.88
C HIS A 149 10.12 -2.41 17.47
N VAL A 150 9.27 -1.81 16.64
CA VAL A 150 8.11 -2.48 16.03
C VAL A 150 8.57 -3.61 15.11
N ALA A 151 9.59 -3.36 14.28
CA ALA A 151 10.13 -4.38 13.39
C ALA A 151 10.70 -5.59 14.16
N GLU A 152 11.49 -5.35 15.22
CA GLU A 152 12.02 -6.40 16.09
C GLU A 152 10.90 -7.18 16.80
N HIS A 153 9.83 -6.49 17.23
CA HIS A 153 8.68 -7.15 17.85
C HIS A 153 7.99 -8.10 16.87
N ILE A 154 7.72 -7.66 15.64
CA ILE A 154 7.09 -8.48 14.60
C ILE A 154 8.01 -9.64 14.18
N TRP A 155 9.32 -9.37 14.07
CA TRP A 155 10.32 -10.39 13.77
C TRP A 155 10.33 -11.54 14.77
N LYS A 156 10.17 -11.23 16.06
CA LYS A 156 10.00 -12.23 17.13
C LYS A 156 8.67 -12.95 17.06
N LEU A 157 7.57 -12.25 16.72
CA LEU A 157 6.26 -12.88 16.52
C LEU A 157 6.28 -13.92 15.40
N LEU A 158 7.10 -13.71 14.36
CA LEU A 158 7.33 -14.69 13.29
C LEU A 158 8.12 -15.93 13.73
N GLY A 159 8.68 -15.92 14.96
CA GLY A 159 9.44 -17.05 15.52
C GLY A 159 10.91 -17.07 15.14
N ASN A 160 11.49 -15.94 14.72
CA ASN A 160 12.92 -15.87 14.41
C ASN A 160 13.78 -15.84 15.69
N ASP A 161 14.85 -16.64 15.70
CA ASP A 161 15.71 -16.86 16.89
C ASP A 161 16.76 -15.76 17.14
N TYR A 162 16.90 -14.83 16.20
CA TYR A 162 17.90 -13.76 16.26
C TYR A 162 17.25 -12.40 15.99
N SER A 163 17.90 -11.33 16.46
CA SER A 163 17.40 -9.96 16.27
C SER A 163 17.38 -9.56 14.79
N ILE A 164 16.36 -8.81 14.39
CA ILE A 164 16.21 -8.31 13.01
C ILE A 164 17.41 -7.46 12.57
N LEU A 165 18.15 -6.88 13.51
CA LEU A 165 19.36 -6.11 13.23
C LEU A 165 20.50 -6.93 12.62
N LYS A 166 20.43 -8.27 12.71
CA LYS A 166 21.37 -9.20 12.04
C LYS A 166 20.79 -9.76 10.75
N ALA A 167 19.54 -9.43 10.41
CA ALA A 167 18.91 -9.89 9.18
C ALA A 167 19.48 -9.14 7.97
N THR A 168 19.44 -9.80 6.81
CA THR A 168 19.82 -9.19 5.54
C THR A 168 18.61 -8.55 4.88
N TRP A 169 18.85 -7.55 4.03
CA TRP A 169 17.82 -6.97 3.19
C TRP A 169 17.11 -8.05 2.34
N PRO A 170 15.78 -8.00 2.16
CA PRO A 170 15.04 -9.00 1.38
C PRO A 170 15.52 -9.07 -0.07
N VAL A 171 15.69 -10.29 -0.57
CA VAL A 171 16.13 -10.53 -1.95
C VAL A 171 14.98 -10.25 -2.92
N VAL A 172 15.26 -9.44 -3.94
CA VAL A 172 14.30 -9.13 -5.01
C VAL A 172 14.06 -10.37 -5.86
N GLY A 173 12.81 -10.85 -5.89
CA GLY A 173 12.38 -11.92 -6.79
C GLY A 173 12.05 -11.42 -8.21
N PRO A 174 11.57 -12.31 -9.10
CA PRO A 174 11.13 -11.92 -10.44
C PRO A 174 9.95 -10.94 -10.37
N ILE A 175 9.96 -9.93 -11.24
CA ILE A 175 8.91 -8.92 -11.34
C ILE A 175 8.26 -9.06 -12.72
N ASP A 176 6.98 -9.42 -12.74
CA ASP A 176 6.19 -9.45 -13.98
C ASP A 176 5.44 -8.13 -14.14
N GLN A 177 6.01 -7.22 -14.94
CA GLN A 177 5.40 -5.92 -15.19
C GLN A 177 4.07 -6.01 -15.94
N VAL A 178 3.84 -7.06 -16.73
CA VAL A 178 2.60 -7.25 -17.47
C VAL A 178 1.47 -7.59 -16.51
N LEU A 179 1.73 -8.46 -15.53
CA LEU A 179 0.75 -8.78 -14.48
C LEU A 179 0.39 -7.57 -13.62
N ILE A 180 1.38 -6.77 -13.23
CA ILE A 180 1.14 -5.55 -12.45
C ILE A 180 0.25 -4.59 -13.24
N LYS A 181 0.60 -4.30 -14.49
CA LYS A 181 -0.21 -3.42 -15.36
C LYS A 181 -1.61 -3.97 -15.63
N ALA A 182 -1.76 -5.30 -15.75
CA ALA A 182 -3.07 -5.93 -15.89
C ALA A 182 -3.93 -5.76 -14.63
N SER A 183 -3.32 -5.87 -13.44
CA SER A 183 -3.99 -5.60 -12.16
C SER A 183 -4.38 -4.13 -12.02
N GLU A 184 -3.49 -3.20 -12.36
CA GLU A 184 -3.76 -1.75 -12.38
C GLU A 184 -4.96 -1.44 -13.30
N TYR A 185 -4.94 -1.94 -14.53
CA TYR A 185 -6.04 -1.79 -15.48
C TYR A 185 -7.38 -2.30 -14.92
N LEU A 186 -7.38 -3.46 -14.26
CA LEU A 186 -8.58 -4.00 -13.62
C LEU A 186 -9.10 -3.08 -12.52
N MET A 187 -8.21 -2.57 -11.66
CA MET A 187 -8.57 -1.66 -10.56
C MET A 187 -9.11 -0.32 -11.07
N GLU A 188 -8.48 0.27 -12.07
CA GLU A 188 -8.93 1.50 -12.72
C GLU A 188 -10.30 1.32 -13.37
N THR A 189 -10.49 0.21 -14.10
CA THR A 189 -11.77 -0.13 -14.75
C THR A 189 -12.88 -0.32 -13.70
N ALA A 190 -12.60 -1.03 -12.60
CA ALA A 190 -13.54 -1.23 -11.51
C ALA A 190 -13.87 0.09 -10.79
N HIS A 191 -12.89 0.99 -10.61
CA HIS A 191 -13.12 2.32 -10.06
C HIS A 191 -14.02 3.15 -10.98
N SER A 192 -13.68 3.23 -12.28
CA SER A 192 -14.47 3.94 -13.29
C SER A 192 -15.91 3.44 -13.32
N PHE A 193 -16.12 2.12 -13.28
CA PHE A 193 -17.45 1.52 -13.21
C PHE A 193 -18.24 1.99 -11.98
N ARG A 194 -17.64 1.96 -10.78
CA ARG A 194 -18.30 2.42 -9.54
C ARG A 194 -18.68 3.90 -9.61
N VAL A 195 -17.82 4.74 -10.19
CA VAL A 195 -18.08 6.16 -10.40
C VAL A 195 -19.28 6.35 -11.35
N HIS A 196 -19.31 5.67 -12.49
CA HIS A 196 -20.41 5.74 -13.44
C HIS A 196 -21.73 5.22 -12.86
N LEU A 197 -21.69 4.13 -12.09
CA LEU A 197 -22.86 3.61 -11.40
C LEU A 197 -23.41 4.62 -10.38
N LYS A 198 -22.54 5.27 -9.61
CA LYS A 198 -22.95 6.32 -8.65
C LYS A 198 -23.59 7.51 -9.38
N ALA A 199 -23.01 7.96 -10.49
CA ALA A 199 -23.56 9.03 -11.31
C ALA A 199 -24.93 8.65 -11.90
N TYR A 200 -25.07 7.41 -12.40
CA TYR A 200 -26.35 6.89 -12.89
C TYR A 200 -27.43 6.91 -11.80
N LEU A 201 -27.11 6.44 -10.59
CA LEU A 201 -28.06 6.37 -9.47
C LEU A 201 -28.49 7.76 -8.93
N GLN A 202 -27.75 8.83 -9.23
CA GLN A 202 -28.14 10.20 -8.86
C GLN A 202 -29.22 10.80 -9.78
N GLY A 203 -29.51 10.16 -10.92
CA GLY A 203 -30.43 10.67 -11.92
C GLY A 203 -29.90 11.91 -12.65
N VAL A 204 -30.51 12.23 -13.79
CA VAL A 204 -30.12 13.42 -14.57
C VAL A 204 -30.80 14.65 -13.99
N LYS A 205 -30.03 15.51 -13.30
CA LYS A 205 -30.53 16.80 -12.80
C LYS A 205 -30.76 17.76 -13.97
N THR A 206 -31.92 18.39 -14.02
CA THR A 206 -32.25 19.44 -15.00
C THR A 206 -32.67 20.71 -14.27
N LYS A 207 -32.64 21.87 -14.96
CA LYS A 207 -33.12 23.15 -14.38
C LYS A 207 -34.58 23.07 -13.89
N SER A 208 -35.40 22.22 -14.50
CA SER A 208 -36.81 22.01 -14.12
C SER A 208 -37.01 20.91 -13.09
N ASN A 209 -36.05 20.00 -12.89
CA ASN A 209 -36.11 18.95 -11.89
C ASN A 209 -34.75 18.79 -11.17
N PRO A 210 -34.50 19.63 -10.14
CA PRO A 210 -33.22 19.61 -9.42
C PRO A 210 -33.02 18.36 -8.54
N ASN A 211 -34.12 17.67 -8.18
CA ASN A 211 -34.11 16.46 -7.35
C ASN A 211 -34.92 15.33 -8.02
N PRO A 212 -34.41 14.72 -9.09
CA PRO A 212 -35.08 13.60 -9.74
C PRO A 212 -35.18 12.39 -8.80
N PRO A 213 -36.26 11.60 -8.85
CA PRO A 213 -36.33 10.33 -8.15
C PRO A 213 -35.22 9.39 -8.68
N PRO A 214 -34.59 8.59 -7.80
CA PRO A 214 -33.51 7.71 -8.21
C PRO A 214 -34.02 6.65 -9.22
N PRO A 215 -33.28 6.39 -10.31
CA PRO A 215 -33.66 5.34 -11.25
C PRO A 215 -33.62 3.95 -10.59
N PRO A 216 -34.36 2.97 -11.13
CA PRO A 216 -34.29 1.60 -10.63
C PRO A 216 -32.86 1.07 -10.71
N LYS A 217 -32.45 0.31 -9.69
CA LYS A 217 -31.10 -0.25 -9.64
C LYS A 217 -30.90 -1.21 -10.82
N PRO A 218 -29.82 -1.05 -11.61
CA PRO A 218 -29.53 -1.98 -12.70
C PRO A 218 -29.13 -3.34 -12.12
N ASN A 219 -29.53 -4.41 -12.81
CA ASN A 219 -29.22 -5.80 -12.44
C ASN A 219 -28.32 -6.52 -13.48
N VAL A 220 -28.08 -5.89 -14.64
CA VAL A 220 -27.26 -6.43 -15.72
C VAL A 220 -26.24 -5.38 -16.13
N VAL A 221 -25.01 -5.83 -16.39
CA VAL A 221 -23.93 -5.02 -16.96
C VAL A 221 -23.37 -5.71 -18.20
N SER A 222 -23.16 -4.94 -19.27
CA SER A 222 -22.51 -5.40 -20.50
C SER A 222 -21.19 -4.67 -20.67
N ILE A 223 -20.09 -5.41 -20.66
CA ILE A 223 -18.73 -4.87 -20.81
C ILE A 223 -18.24 -5.20 -22.22
N TRP A 224 -17.79 -4.18 -22.94
CA TRP A 224 -17.25 -4.32 -24.29
C TRP A 224 -15.75 -4.04 -24.29
N VAL A 225 -14.96 -4.97 -24.79
CA VAL A 225 -13.49 -4.84 -24.87
C VAL A 225 -13.09 -4.88 -26.34
N ALA A 226 -12.48 -3.79 -26.83
CA ALA A 226 -11.96 -3.73 -28.18
C ALA A 226 -10.64 -4.54 -28.26
N LYS A 227 -10.61 -5.57 -29.12
CA LYS A 227 -9.39 -6.39 -29.34
C LYS A 227 -8.29 -5.62 -30.07
N THR A 228 -8.66 -4.62 -30.86
CA THR A 228 -7.73 -3.74 -31.57
C THR A 228 -8.28 -2.32 -31.58
N PHE A 229 -7.39 -1.34 -31.64
CA PHE A 229 -7.77 0.05 -31.84
C PHE A 229 -8.64 0.23 -33.11
N PRO A 230 -9.69 1.06 -33.08
CA PRO A 230 -10.37 1.54 -34.27
C PRO A 230 -9.39 2.20 -35.25
N GLN A 231 -9.70 2.18 -36.55
CA GLN A 231 -8.77 2.62 -37.60
C GLN A 231 -8.23 4.03 -37.35
N TRP A 232 -9.09 4.99 -37.05
CA TRP A 232 -8.69 6.39 -36.78
C TRP A 232 -7.74 6.56 -35.59
N GLN A 233 -7.79 5.66 -34.60
CA GLN A 233 -6.84 5.66 -33.48
C GLN A 233 -5.51 5.03 -33.90
N LYS A 234 -5.55 3.92 -34.65
CA LYS A 234 -4.34 3.30 -35.21
C LYS A 234 -3.53 4.30 -36.02
N ASP A 235 -4.17 5.03 -36.93
CA ASP A 235 -3.54 6.03 -37.79
C ASP A 235 -2.81 7.14 -37.01
N ARG A 236 -3.20 7.39 -35.75
CA ARG A 236 -2.56 8.37 -34.86
C ARG A 236 -1.47 7.78 -33.99
N PHE A 237 -1.59 6.52 -33.58
CA PHE A 237 -0.61 5.84 -32.73
C PHE A 237 0.57 5.26 -33.52
N THR A 238 0.41 5.01 -34.81
CA THR A 238 1.50 4.75 -35.75
C THR A 238 1.64 5.95 -36.69
N PRO A 239 2.22 7.08 -36.24
CA PRO A 239 2.51 8.18 -37.14
C PRO A 239 3.59 7.73 -38.15
N GLY A 240 3.16 7.41 -39.38
CA GLY A 240 4.03 7.20 -40.54
C GLY A 240 4.98 6.01 -40.47
N GLN A 241 4.61 4.91 -41.13
CA GLN A 241 5.55 4.34 -42.09
C GLN A 241 5.61 5.24 -43.32
#